data_AF-K6AR16-F1
#
_entry.id   AF-K6AR16-F1
#
_cell.length_a   1.000
_cell.length_b   1.000
_cell.length_c   1.000
_cell.angle_alpha   90.00
_cell.angle_beta   90.00
_cell.angle_gamma   90.00
#
_symmetry.space_group_name_H-M   'P 1'
#
loop_
_entity.id
_entity.type
_entity.pdbx_description
1 polymer ?
#
loop_
_entity_poly.entity_id
_entity_poly.type
_entity_poly.pdbx_seq_one_letter_code
_entity_poly.pdbx_strand_id
1 'polypeptide(L)'
;MRRVLFILSLFMLVCGCIEARTIIVEIGNIRGNHGNILVMAQSGKDTKPVYGMAKSEKGKVTIRLENVDWEKFDLSVFHDENENWQMDMLEGKGPAEGYALKSCEVKDKEATFKLKLYYPVNQ
;
A
#
# COMPACT_ATOMS: atom_id res chain seq x y z
N MET A 1 43.27 -1.22 47.16
CA MET A 1 43.15 -0.20 46.09
C MET A 1 43.75 -0.72 44.79
N ARG A 2 42.92 -0.99 43.78
CA ARG A 2 43.18 -0.91 42.31
C ARG A 2 42.20 -1.87 41.62
N ARG A 3 41.05 -1.33 41.20
CA ARG A 3 40.80 -1.01 39.78
C ARG A 3 40.79 -2.25 38.89
N VAL A 4 39.74 -3.06 39.00
CA VAL A 4 39.18 -3.69 37.80
C VAL A 4 37.67 -3.47 37.88
N LEU A 5 37.29 -2.27 37.49
CA LEU A 5 35.90 -1.85 37.36
C LEU A 5 35.25 -2.69 36.25
N PHE A 6 34.16 -3.35 36.63
CA PHE A 6 32.93 -3.55 35.86
C PHE A 6 32.98 -2.99 34.42
N ILE A 7 33.32 -3.82 33.45
CA ILE A 7 32.86 -3.65 32.08
C ILE A 7 31.67 -4.59 31.91
N LEU A 8 30.56 -4.24 32.58
CA LEU A 8 29.25 -4.73 32.19
C LEU A 8 28.90 -3.96 30.93
N SER A 9 29.25 -4.50 29.77
CA SER A 9 28.89 -3.94 28.48
C SER A 9 27.38 -3.86 28.42
N LEU A 10 26.88 -2.64 28.61
CA LEU A 10 25.53 -2.20 28.37
C LEU A 10 25.20 -2.47 26.89
N PHE A 11 24.77 -3.70 26.61
CA PHE A 11 24.08 -4.03 25.37
C PHE A 11 22.68 -3.42 25.49
N MET A 12 22.60 -2.09 25.39
CA MET A 12 21.35 -1.40 25.16
C MET A 12 20.84 -1.91 23.82
N LEU A 13 19.96 -2.91 23.89
CA LEU A 13 19.09 -3.30 22.81
C LEU A 13 18.17 -2.10 22.57
N VAL A 14 18.61 -1.19 21.71
CA VAL A 14 17.76 -0.10 21.21
C VAL A 14 16.75 -0.78 20.29
N CYS A 15 15.68 -1.31 20.88
CA CYS A 15 14.49 -1.71 20.16
C CYS A 15 13.87 -0.40 19.67
N GLY A 16 14.27 0.06 18.48
CA GLY A 16 13.58 1.14 17.82
C GLY A 16 12.14 0.69 17.61
N CYS A 17 11.21 1.30 18.35
CA CYS A 17 9.78 1.08 18.13
C CYS A 17 9.49 1.66 16.74
N ILE A 18 9.43 0.82 15.71
CA ILE A 18 8.87 1.24 14.43
C ILE A 18 7.38 1.38 14.69
N GLU A 19 6.91 2.61 14.76
CA GLU A 19 5.48 2.86 14.88
C GLU A 19 4.82 2.63 13.53
N ALA A 20 3.81 1.76 13.55
CA ALA A 20 2.91 1.52 12.43
C ALA A 20 2.29 2.84 11.94
N ARG A 21 2.20 2.97 10.62
CA ARG A 21 1.59 4.12 9.94
C ARG A 21 0.21 3.76 9.40
N THR A 22 -0.65 4.77 9.34
CA THR A 22 -1.93 4.74 8.64
C THR A 22 -1.79 5.41 7.29
N ILE A 23 -2.05 4.67 6.21
CA ILE A 23 -2.02 5.19 4.84
C ILE A 23 -3.45 5.29 4.32
N ILE A 24 -3.89 6.51 4.04
CA ILE A 24 -5.19 6.80 3.42
C ILE A 24 -4.99 6.93 1.93
N VAL A 25 -5.74 6.16 1.15
CA VAL A 25 -5.66 6.15 -0.30
C VAL A 25 -6.97 6.64 -0.87
N GLU A 26 -6.95 7.78 -1.53
CA GLU A 26 -8.08 8.31 -2.30
C GLU A 26 -7.93 7.89 -3.76
N ILE A 27 -8.83 7.03 -4.23
CA ILE A 27 -8.79 6.47 -5.59
C ILE A 27 -9.90 7.12 -6.41
N GLY A 28 -9.53 7.82 -7.47
CA GLY A 28 -10.46 8.46 -8.40
C GLY A 28 -10.51 7.79 -9.78
N ASN A 29 -11.37 8.33 -10.64
CA ASN A 29 -11.58 7.89 -12.03
C ASN A 29 -12.17 6.47 -12.16
N ILE A 30 -12.93 6.02 -11.17
CA ILE A 30 -13.57 4.69 -11.19
C ILE A 30 -14.78 4.73 -12.12
N ARG A 31 -14.87 3.78 -13.05
CA ARG A 31 -15.87 3.82 -14.14
C ARG A 31 -17.25 3.30 -13.75
N GLY A 32 -17.32 2.34 -12.82
CA GLY A 32 -18.55 1.63 -12.46
C GLY A 32 -18.82 1.62 -10.95
N ASN A 33 -19.97 1.05 -10.58
CA ASN A 33 -20.36 0.77 -9.18
C ASN A 33 -20.35 -0.74 -8.89
N HIS A 34 -19.73 -1.53 -9.76
CA HIS A 34 -19.70 -2.98 -9.69
C HIS A 34 -18.28 -3.43 -9.38
N GLY A 35 -18.13 -4.51 -8.62
CA GLY A 35 -16.81 -5.06 -8.26
C GLY A 35 -16.18 -4.38 -7.04
N ASN A 36 -14.87 -4.59 -6.89
CA ASN A 36 -14.10 -4.13 -5.74
C ASN A 36 -12.89 -3.30 -6.18
N ILE A 37 -12.51 -2.31 -5.37
CA ILE A 37 -11.23 -1.60 -5.48
C ILE A 37 -10.28 -2.24 -4.47
N LEU A 38 -9.19 -2.80 -4.98
CA LEU A 38 -8.17 -3.46 -4.20
C LEU A 38 -6.91 -2.61 -4.16
N VAL A 39 -6.36 -2.42 -2.97
CA VAL A 39 -5.14 -1.67 -2.72
C VAL A 39 -4.15 -2.57 -2.00
N MET A 40 -2.91 -2.57 -2.48
CA MET A 40 -1.78 -3.21 -1.84
C MET A 40 -0.69 -2.18 -1.58
N ALA A 41 -0.14 -2.15 -0.37
CA ALA A 41 1.11 -1.49 -0.04
C ALA A 41 2.19 -2.54 0.21
N GLN A 42 3.36 -2.40 -0.42
CA GLN A 42 4.47 -3.33 -0.23
C GLN A 42 5.83 -2.61 -0.33
N SER A 43 6.77 -2.94 0.56
CA SER A 43 8.15 -2.42 0.53
C SER A 43 9.07 -3.46 -0.10
N GLY A 44 9.17 -3.50 -1.43
CA GLY A 44 9.97 -4.51 -2.12
C GLY A 44 9.37 -5.92 -2.06
N LYS A 45 9.89 -6.83 -2.88
CA LYS A 45 9.22 -8.11 -3.22
C LYS A 45 9.06 -9.10 -2.07
N ASP A 46 9.95 -9.05 -1.08
CA ASP A 46 10.02 -10.04 0.01
C ASP A 46 9.27 -9.60 1.28
N THR A 47 8.73 -8.39 1.32
CA THR A 47 7.95 -7.93 2.48
C THR A 47 6.52 -8.44 2.42
N LYS A 48 5.94 -8.73 3.59
CA LYS A 48 4.52 -9.08 3.68
C LYS A 48 3.69 -7.85 3.29
N PRO A 49 2.87 -7.90 2.23
CA PRO A 49 2.05 -6.76 1.83
C PRO A 49 0.94 -6.44 2.84
N VAL A 50 0.54 -5.16 2.89
CA VAL A 50 -0.67 -4.68 3.57
C VAL A 50 -1.75 -4.44 2.53
N TYR A 51 -2.95 -4.95 2.78
CA TYR A 51 -4.06 -4.87 1.85
C TYR A 51 -5.21 -4.01 2.39
N GLY A 52 -5.93 -3.38 1.48
CA GLY A 52 -7.17 -2.67 1.75
C GLY A 52 -8.14 -2.85 0.59
N MET A 53 -9.43 -2.73 0.89
CA MET A 53 -10.49 -2.96 -0.05
C MET A 53 -11.66 -2.02 0.22
N ALA A 54 -12.33 -1.60 -0.86
CA ALA A 54 -13.67 -1.03 -0.80
C ALA A 54 -14.52 -1.58 -1.94
N LYS A 55 -15.84 -1.56 -1.78
CA LYS A 55 -16.75 -1.74 -2.92
C LYS A 55 -16.53 -0.63 -3.92
N SER A 56 -16.63 -0.97 -5.21
CA SER A 56 -16.48 0.00 -6.29
C SER A 56 -17.59 1.05 -6.24
N GLU A 57 -17.21 2.32 -6.25
CA GLU A 57 -18.11 3.46 -6.36
C GLU A 57 -17.62 4.36 -7.48
N LYS A 58 -18.52 4.66 -8.42
CA LYS A 58 -18.22 5.45 -9.61
C LYS A 58 -17.70 6.81 -9.18
N GLY A 59 -16.58 7.20 -9.78
CA GLY A 59 -15.92 8.46 -9.51
C GLY A 59 -14.80 8.34 -8.49
N LYS A 60 -15.10 8.01 -7.22
CA LYS A 60 -14.08 7.99 -6.14
C LYS A 60 -14.42 7.00 -5.01
N VAL A 61 -13.39 6.35 -4.45
CA VAL A 61 -13.44 5.71 -3.11
C VAL A 61 -12.27 6.18 -2.25
N THR A 62 -12.36 5.96 -0.93
CA THR A 62 -11.24 6.13 0.02
C THR A 62 -11.02 4.83 0.80
N ILE A 63 -9.78 4.34 0.86
CA ILE A 63 -9.40 3.12 1.58
C ILE A 63 -8.32 3.48 2.60
N ARG A 64 -8.40 2.91 3.81
CA ARG A 64 -7.38 3.05 4.86
C ARG A 64 -6.58 1.75 4.96
N LEU A 65 -5.26 1.87 4.95
CA LEU A 65 -4.31 0.79 5.25
C LEU A 65 -3.71 1.08 6.62
N GLU A 66 -3.96 0.20 7.58
CA GLU A 66 -3.38 0.28 8.92
C GLU A 66 -2.16 -0.64 9.02
N ASN A 67 -1.26 -0.37 9.97
CA ASN A 67 -0.07 -1.20 10.23
C ASN A 67 0.95 -1.23 9.09
N VAL A 68 1.22 -0.07 8.47
CA VAL A 68 2.29 0.09 7.49
C VAL A 68 3.58 0.50 8.20
N ASP A 69 4.51 -0.44 8.36
CA ASP A 69 5.73 -0.24 9.15
C ASP A 69 6.88 0.38 8.35
N TRP A 70 6.72 0.56 7.03
CA TRP A 70 7.76 1.09 6.16
C TRP A 70 7.60 2.57 5.89
N GLU A 71 8.72 3.27 5.77
CA GLU A 71 8.75 4.65 5.27
C GLU A 71 8.61 4.69 3.75
N LYS A 72 9.20 3.72 3.04
CA LYS A 72 9.19 3.63 1.58
C LYS A 72 8.44 2.39 1.14
N PHE A 73 7.49 2.55 0.24
CA PHE A 73 6.65 1.46 -0.25
C PHE A 73 6.03 1.81 -1.60
N ASP A 74 5.58 0.80 -2.33
CA ASP A 74 4.78 0.95 -3.54
C ASP A 74 3.31 0.70 -3.21
N LEU A 75 2.44 1.60 -3.69
CA LEU A 75 1.00 1.39 -3.76
C LEU A 75 0.65 0.80 -5.13
N SER A 76 -0.04 -0.33 -5.11
CA SER A 76 -0.66 -0.94 -6.28
C SER A 76 -2.16 -0.99 -6.07
N VAL A 77 -2.92 -0.46 -7.03
CA VAL A 77 -4.38 -0.40 -6.98
C VAL A 77 -4.94 -1.03 -8.24
N PHE A 78 -5.99 -1.84 -8.12
CA PHE A 78 -6.78 -2.24 -9.28
C PHE A 78 -8.27 -2.38 -8.98
N HIS A 79 -9.06 -2.30 -10.04
CA HIS A 79 -10.50 -2.50 -10.04
C HIS A 79 -10.79 -3.94 -10.48
N ASP A 80 -11.20 -4.78 -9.54
CA ASP A 80 -11.68 -6.14 -9.79
C ASP A 80 -13.15 -6.06 -10.19
N GLU A 81 -13.43 -5.98 -11.49
CA GLU A 81 -14.78 -5.75 -12.03
C GLU A 81 -15.62 -7.02 -11.98
N ASN A 82 -15.01 -8.19 -12.01
CA ASN A 82 -15.68 -9.49 -12.07
C ASN A 82 -15.71 -10.25 -10.73
N GLU A 83 -15.12 -9.67 -9.68
CA GLU A 83 -15.05 -10.20 -8.30
C GLU A 83 -14.27 -11.52 -8.17
N ASN A 84 -13.27 -11.75 -9.04
CA ASN A 84 -12.42 -12.95 -9.01
C ASN A 84 -11.15 -12.79 -8.17
N TRP A 85 -10.93 -11.61 -7.56
CA TRP A 85 -9.77 -11.25 -6.73
C TRP A 85 -8.43 -11.20 -7.47
N GLN A 86 -8.46 -11.14 -8.79
CA GLN A 86 -7.29 -11.15 -9.66
C GLN A 86 -7.39 -9.99 -10.64
N MET A 87 -6.22 -9.46 -11.02
CA MET A 87 -6.17 -8.48 -12.09
C MET A 87 -6.37 -9.20 -13.41
N ASP A 88 -7.42 -8.83 -14.15
CA ASP A 88 -7.57 -9.31 -15.51
C ASP A 88 -6.48 -8.70 -16.40
N MET A 89 -5.94 -9.52 -17.30
CA MET A 89 -4.84 -9.14 -18.19
C MET A 89 -5.26 -9.28 -19.65
N LEU A 90 -4.90 -8.30 -20.47
CA LEU A 90 -4.96 -8.39 -21.92
C LEU A 90 -3.77 -9.21 -22.42
N GLU A 91 -4.04 -10.11 -23.37
CA GLU A 91 -3.00 -10.95 -23.99
C GLU A 91 -1.86 -10.09 -24.54
N GLY A 92 -0.69 -10.18 -23.90
CA GLY A 92 0.53 -9.45 -24.27
C GLY A 92 0.49 -7.92 -24.06
N LYS A 93 -0.57 -7.35 -23.46
CA LYS A 93 -0.78 -5.89 -23.40
C LYS A 93 -0.89 -5.30 -21.99
N GLY A 94 -0.73 -6.12 -20.95
CA GLY A 94 -0.80 -5.68 -19.55
C GLY A 94 -2.21 -5.79 -18.97
N PRO A 95 -2.58 -4.99 -17.97
CA PRO A 95 -3.90 -5.07 -17.33
C PRO A 95 -5.04 -4.85 -18.34
N ALA A 96 -6.20 -5.45 -18.09
CA ALA A 96 -7.44 -5.21 -18.83
C ALA A 96 -8.40 -4.27 -18.08
N GLU A 97 -8.28 -4.24 -16.76
CA GLU A 97 -9.12 -3.43 -15.87
C GLU A 97 -8.38 -2.18 -15.39
N GLY A 98 -9.08 -1.36 -14.60
CA GLY A 98 -8.54 -0.13 -14.04
C GLY A 98 -7.40 -0.41 -13.07
N TYR A 99 -6.25 0.24 -13.23
CA TYR A 99 -5.11 0.10 -12.33
C TYR A 99 -4.38 1.43 -12.07
N ALA A 100 -3.64 1.49 -10.97
CA ALA A 100 -2.71 2.59 -10.67
C ALA A 100 -1.53 2.07 -9.85
N LEU A 101 -0.34 2.63 -10.09
CA LEU A 101 0.88 2.35 -9.34
C LEU A 101 1.47 3.65 -8.82
N LYS A 102 2.01 3.65 -7.60
CA LYS A 102 2.67 4.83 -7.03
C LYS A 102 3.69 4.46 -5.96
N SER A 103 4.96 4.81 -6.17
CA SER A 103 5.98 4.78 -5.12
C SER A 103 5.78 5.94 -4.14
N CYS A 104 5.88 5.65 -2.85
CA CYS A 104 5.57 6.55 -1.75
C CYS A 104 6.71 6.59 -0.73
N GLU A 105 6.90 7.74 -0.10
CA GLU A 105 7.75 7.91 1.08
C GLU A 105 6.97 8.70 2.15
N VAL A 106 6.89 8.16 3.38
CA VAL A 106 6.13 8.73 4.50
C VAL A 106 6.94 8.67 5.78
N LYS A 107 7.03 9.80 6.48
CA LYS A 107 7.67 9.90 7.81
C LYS A 107 6.66 10.04 8.94
N ASP A 108 5.50 10.63 8.66
CA ASP A 108 4.43 10.84 9.63
C ASP A 108 3.65 9.55 9.93
N LYS A 109 2.92 9.55 11.05
CA LYS A 109 2.06 8.42 11.44
C LYS A 109 0.85 8.23 10.52
N GLU A 110 0.42 9.31 9.86
CA GLU A 110 -0.70 9.27 8.92
C GLU A 110 -0.35 10.04 7.65
N ALA A 111 -0.67 9.48 6.48
CA ALA A 111 -0.48 10.14 5.20
C ALA A 111 -1.61 9.82 4.23
N THR A 112 -1.96 10.78 3.36
CA THR A 112 -2.98 10.62 2.33
C THR A 112 -2.38 10.67 0.93
N PHE A 113 -2.66 9.66 0.10
CA PHE A 113 -2.26 9.60 -1.30
C PHE A 113 -3.47 9.62 -2.22
N LYS A 114 -3.45 10.53 -3.20
CA LYS A 114 -4.44 10.58 -4.28
C LYS A 114 -3.89 9.84 -5.51
N LEU A 115 -4.68 8.90 -6.02
CA LEU A 115 -4.43 8.17 -7.25
C LEU A 115 -5.65 8.26 -8.16
N LYS A 116 -5.44 8.12 -9.47
CA LYS A 116 -6.51 7.95 -10.45
C LYS A 116 -6.27 6.63 -11.17
N LEU A 117 -7.30 5.81 -11.30
CA LEU A 117 -7.21 4.58 -12.10
C LEU A 117 -7.04 4.94 -13.58
N TYR A 118 -6.10 4.26 -14.22
CA TYR A 118 -5.99 4.19 -15.67
C TYR A 118 -6.64 2.89 -16.15
N TYR A 119 -7.48 2.99 -17.16
CA TYR A 119 -8.16 1.84 -17.75
C TYR A 119 -7.67 1.68 -19.20
N PRO A 120 -7.01 0.56 -19.51
CA PRO A 120 -6.35 0.34 -20.80
C PRO A 120 -7.31 0.11 -21.97
N VAL A 121 -8.61 -0.08 -21.72
CA VAL A 121 -9.61 -0.28 -22.78
C VAL A 121 -10.66 0.84 -22.74
N ASN A 122 -10.44 1.85 -23.56
CA ASN A 122 -11.38 2.79 -24.21
C ASN A 122 -10.57 3.89 -24.92
N GLN A 123 -9.80 3.48 -25.94
CA GLN A 123 -9.66 4.23 -27.18
C GLN A 123 -10.20 3.34 -28.30
#